data_AF-A0AAD9H5L0-F1
#
_entry.id   AF-A0AAD9H5L0-F1
#
_cell.length_a   1.000
_cell.length_b   1.000
_cell.length_c   1.000
_cell.angle_alpha   90.00
_cell.angle_beta   90.00
_cell.angle_gamma   90.00
#
_symmetry.space_group_name_H-M   'P 1'
#
loop_
_entity.id
_entity.type
_entity.pdbx_description
1 polymer ?
#
loop_
_entity_poly.entity_id
_entity_poly.type
_entity_poly.pdbx_seq_one_letter_code
_entity_poly.pdbx_strand_id
1 'polypeptide(L)'
;MSATTSSSAAKATQADHFPDGTSDYVPVRAAKAYDTKKPHISTQPVTWANWYKHVNWLNTTFILIIPLIGFICSYWIPLTWKTAVFAVVYYFNTGLGITAGYHRLWAHRSYKASLPLRIYLAAVGAGAVEGSIRWWSHGHRAHHRYTDTDKDPYSVRKGLLYSHLGWMVLKQDPKRMGRTDITDLNEDPVVMWQHVHFIKCVIGMGIVFPTLVCGLGWGDWLGGYVYGGILRIFVVQQATFCVNSLAHWLGDQPFDDRNSPRDHVITALVTLGEGYHNFHHEFPSDYRNAIQWWQYDPTKWCIWTWKQLGLASDLKQFRQNEIEKGRVQQLQKKLDQKRANLDWGAPLEQLPVIEWDDFVAQAKNGRGLVAIAGVIHDVTDFIKEHPGGKALISSAVGKDATAIFNGGVYLHSNAAHNLLSTMRIGVLRGGCEVEIWKRAQYENKDMTYVTDSSGQRIVRAGDQLTRVSMPAASADAA
;
A
#
# COMPACT_ATOMS: atom_id res chain seq x y z
N MET A 1 69.93 -7.95 25.20
CA MET A 1 69.32 -6.67 24.79
C MET A 1 68.13 -7.00 23.91
N SER A 2 66.92 -6.88 24.47
CA SER A 2 65.66 -7.22 23.82
C SER A 2 65.07 -5.95 23.21
N ALA A 3 64.83 -5.93 21.91
CA ALA A 3 64.26 -4.79 21.20
C ALA A 3 62.78 -5.10 20.87
N THR A 4 61.88 -4.59 21.69
CA THR A 4 60.44 -4.53 21.44
C THR A 4 60.13 -3.49 20.36
N THR A 5 59.58 -3.94 19.23
CA THR A 5 58.95 -3.10 18.21
C THR A 5 57.48 -2.89 18.54
N SER A 6 57.10 -1.67 18.91
CA SER A 6 55.70 -1.27 19.11
C SER A 6 55.05 -0.93 17.77
N SER A 7 54.21 -1.83 17.28
CA SER A 7 53.26 -1.56 16.19
C SER A 7 52.11 -0.69 16.73
N SER A 8 52.00 0.55 16.27
CA SER A 8 50.84 1.40 16.56
C SER A 8 49.62 0.88 15.81
N ALA A 9 48.76 0.13 16.50
CA ALA A 9 47.43 -0.17 16.02
C ALA A 9 46.66 1.15 15.86
N ALA A 10 46.29 1.50 14.63
CA ALA A 10 45.40 2.62 14.37
C ALA A 10 44.08 2.39 15.12
N LYS A 11 43.80 3.23 16.13
CA LYS A 11 42.51 3.22 16.83
C LYS A 11 41.41 3.47 15.80
N ALA A 12 40.50 2.51 15.67
CA ALA A 12 39.25 2.69 14.95
C ALA A 12 38.54 3.92 15.51
N THR A 13 38.32 4.93 14.67
CA THR A 13 37.60 6.14 15.04
C THR A 13 36.14 5.74 15.22
N GLN A 14 35.67 5.71 16.46
CA GLN A 14 34.26 5.46 16.78
C GLN A 14 33.44 6.61 16.17
N ALA A 15 32.49 6.30 15.30
CA ALA A 15 31.62 7.32 14.70
C ALA A 15 30.78 7.97 15.80
N ASP A 16 30.64 9.31 15.76
CA ASP A 16 29.79 10.04 16.70
C ASP A 16 28.36 9.47 16.70
N HIS A 17 27.79 9.30 17.89
CA HIS A 17 26.42 8.83 18.08
C HIS A 17 25.43 9.74 17.36
N PHE A 18 24.57 9.15 16.53
CA PHE A 18 23.43 9.86 15.98
C PHE A 18 22.26 9.86 16.98
N PRO A 19 21.39 10.89 16.98
CA PRO A 19 20.32 11.04 17.98
C PRO A 19 19.20 9.98 17.93
N ASP A 20 19.30 8.99 17.04
CA ASP A 20 18.27 7.97 16.81
C ASP A 20 18.56 6.61 17.48
N GLY A 21 19.61 6.55 18.30
CA GLY A 21 19.95 5.35 19.08
C GLY A 21 20.65 4.24 18.28
N THR A 22 21.03 4.49 17.03
CA THR A 22 21.77 3.53 16.21
C THR A 22 23.30 3.66 16.43
N SER A 23 23.97 2.54 16.69
CA SER A 23 25.42 2.46 17.01
C SER A 23 26.24 1.68 15.97
N ASP A 24 25.62 1.28 14.86
CA ASP A 24 26.07 0.23 13.95
C ASP A 24 26.71 0.74 12.64
N TYR A 25 26.83 2.06 12.46
CA TYR A 25 27.49 2.61 11.27
C TYR A 25 29.02 2.53 11.38
N VAL A 26 29.59 1.43 10.91
CA VAL A 26 31.03 1.33 10.58
C VAL A 26 31.17 1.41 9.06
N PRO A 27 31.69 2.53 8.50
CA PRO A 27 31.90 2.63 7.06
C PRO A 27 32.95 1.61 6.60
N VAL A 28 32.54 0.67 5.76
CA VAL A 28 33.39 -0.43 5.23
C VAL A 28 34.48 0.07 4.27
N ARG A 29 34.40 1.33 3.83
CA ARG A 29 35.44 2.01 3.06
C ARG A 29 35.75 3.34 3.72
N ALA A 30 37.04 3.74 3.72
CA ALA A 30 37.47 5.05 4.18
C ALA A 30 36.64 6.14 3.49
N ALA A 31 35.66 6.68 4.19
CA ALA A 31 34.90 7.81 3.69
C ALA A 31 35.88 8.98 3.60
N LYS A 32 35.97 9.64 2.43
CA LYS A 32 36.43 11.04 2.40
C LYS A 32 35.69 11.74 3.54
N ALA A 33 36.42 12.34 4.47
CA ALA A 33 35.87 12.94 5.68
C ALA A 33 34.60 13.75 5.34
N TYR A 34 33.44 13.17 5.64
CA TYR A 34 32.17 13.85 5.44
C TYR A 34 32.01 14.80 6.60
N ASP A 35 32.17 16.09 6.34
CA ASP A 35 31.98 17.13 7.33
C ASP A 35 30.49 17.18 7.72
N THR A 36 30.18 16.69 8.92
CA THR A 36 28.83 16.63 9.48
C THR A 36 28.28 18.02 9.82
N LYS A 37 29.11 19.07 9.85
CA LYS A 37 28.67 20.45 10.14
C LYS A 37 28.35 21.24 8.88
N LYS A 38 28.84 20.83 7.72
CA LYS A 38 28.55 21.52 6.45
C LYS A 38 27.09 21.28 6.03
N PRO A 39 26.32 22.33 5.64
CA PRO A 39 25.00 22.15 5.06
C PRO A 39 25.10 21.37 3.74
N HIS A 40 24.24 20.36 3.60
CA HIS A 40 24.23 19.52 2.41
C HIS A 40 23.69 20.31 1.21
N ILE A 41 24.13 19.99 -0.02
CA ILE A 41 23.69 20.73 -1.21
C ILE A 41 22.16 20.69 -1.38
N SER A 42 21.51 19.60 -0.97
CA SER A 42 20.06 19.46 -1.04
C SER A 42 19.28 20.38 -0.10
N THR A 43 19.93 21.04 0.87
CA THR A 43 19.28 22.04 1.73
C THR A 43 19.41 23.46 1.20
N GLN A 44 20.10 23.65 0.07
CA GLN A 44 20.26 24.93 -0.60
C GLN A 44 19.24 25.04 -1.75
N PRO A 45 18.75 26.24 -2.08
CA PRO A 45 17.90 26.43 -3.26
C PRO A 45 18.69 26.11 -4.53
N VAL A 46 18.00 25.52 -5.50
CA VAL A 46 18.57 25.25 -6.84
C VAL A 46 18.63 26.57 -7.61
N THR A 47 19.81 26.88 -8.14
CA THR A 47 20.11 28.07 -8.94
C THR A 47 20.92 27.67 -10.17
N TRP A 48 20.97 28.54 -11.18
CA TRP A 48 21.82 28.35 -12.35
C TRP A 48 23.30 28.16 -12.00
N ALA A 49 23.78 28.70 -10.88
CA ALA A 49 25.16 28.58 -10.44
C ALA A 49 25.48 27.29 -9.67
N ASN A 50 24.49 26.54 -9.19
CA ASN A 50 24.71 25.36 -8.35
C ASN A 50 23.97 24.09 -8.77
N TRP A 51 23.06 24.13 -9.76
CA TRP A 51 22.23 22.97 -10.15
C TRP A 51 23.05 21.69 -10.37
N TYR A 52 24.20 21.79 -11.04
CA TYR A 52 25.09 20.66 -11.34
C TYR A 52 25.68 20.02 -10.08
N LYS A 53 25.71 20.74 -8.94
CA LYS A 53 26.16 20.21 -7.65
C LYS A 53 25.11 19.32 -7.00
N HIS A 54 23.82 19.55 -7.29
CA HIS A 54 22.71 18.72 -6.83
C HIS A 54 22.64 17.38 -7.60
N VAL A 55 23.21 17.32 -8.81
CA VAL A 55 23.20 16.10 -9.63
C VAL A 55 24.21 15.07 -9.09
N ASN A 56 23.75 13.83 -8.96
CA ASN A 56 24.59 12.67 -8.78
C ASN A 56 25.07 12.17 -10.15
N TRP A 57 26.17 12.74 -10.63
CA TRP A 57 26.72 12.48 -11.96
C TRP A 57 27.09 11.00 -12.19
N LEU A 58 27.49 10.28 -11.14
CA LEU A 58 27.80 8.86 -11.26
C LEU A 58 26.55 8.07 -11.64
N ASN A 59 25.48 8.19 -10.84
CA ASN A 59 24.21 7.51 -11.11
C ASN A 59 23.60 7.99 -12.43
N THR A 60 23.65 9.30 -12.70
CA THR A 60 23.15 9.90 -13.94
C THR A 60 23.84 9.30 -15.17
N THR A 61 25.16 9.06 -15.10
CA THR A 61 25.90 8.45 -16.20
C THR A 61 25.40 7.04 -16.50
N PHE A 62 25.21 6.21 -15.47
CA PHE A 62 24.80 4.82 -15.66
C PHE A 62 23.32 4.65 -16.00
N ILE A 63 22.45 5.51 -15.50
CA ILE A 63 20.98 5.37 -15.65
C ILE A 63 20.46 6.13 -16.87
N LEU A 64 21.10 7.23 -17.28
CA LEU A 64 20.63 8.07 -18.37
C LEU A 64 21.61 8.11 -19.54
N ILE A 65 22.89 8.43 -19.30
CA ILE A 65 23.84 8.69 -20.39
C ILE A 65 24.18 7.40 -21.14
N ILE A 66 24.56 6.33 -20.44
CA ILE A 66 24.90 5.04 -21.06
C ILE A 66 23.70 4.45 -21.84
N PRO A 67 22.48 4.39 -21.27
CA PRO A 67 21.29 3.98 -22.03
C PRO A 67 21.00 4.84 -23.25
N LEU A 68 21.17 6.17 -23.15
CA LEU A 68 21.01 7.06 -24.30
C LEU A 68 22.02 6.74 -25.40
N ILE A 69 23.28 6.49 -25.04
CA ILE A 69 24.31 6.04 -25.99
C ILE A 69 23.90 4.71 -26.62
N GLY A 70 23.44 3.72 -25.83
CA GLY A 70 22.96 2.44 -26.34
C GLY A 70 21.79 2.60 -27.31
N PHE A 71 20.86 3.50 -27.01
CA PHE A 71 19.72 3.82 -27.87
C PHE A 71 20.18 4.44 -29.19
N ILE A 72 21.10 5.40 -29.15
CA ILE A 72 21.70 6.01 -30.35
C ILE A 72 22.45 4.95 -31.17
N CYS A 73 23.25 4.10 -30.52
CA CYS A 73 23.97 3.00 -31.17
C CYS A 73 23.05 1.99 -31.85
N SER A 74 21.83 1.78 -31.33
CA SER A 74 20.85 0.86 -31.92
C SER A 74 20.38 1.25 -33.32
N TYR A 75 20.62 2.51 -33.74
CA TYR A 75 20.38 2.93 -35.13
C TYR A 75 21.30 2.22 -36.14
N TRP A 76 22.55 1.94 -35.76
CA TRP A 76 23.54 1.30 -36.65
C TRP A 76 23.76 -0.18 -36.37
N ILE A 77 23.29 -0.68 -35.23
CA ILE A 77 23.47 -2.08 -34.82
C ILE A 77 22.12 -2.77 -34.91
N PRO A 78 21.84 -3.57 -35.95
CA PRO A 78 20.54 -4.18 -36.14
C PRO A 78 20.25 -5.24 -35.06
N LEU A 79 19.00 -5.30 -34.59
CA LEU A 79 18.55 -6.33 -33.67
C LEU A 79 18.29 -7.64 -34.40
N THR A 80 19.11 -8.66 -34.12
CA THR A 80 18.82 -10.01 -34.59
C THR A 80 17.75 -10.69 -33.73
N TRP A 81 16.96 -11.60 -34.32
CA TRP A 81 15.88 -12.30 -33.61
C TRP A 81 16.40 -13.10 -32.39
N LYS A 82 17.54 -13.79 -32.53
CA LYS A 82 18.14 -14.56 -31.43
C LYS A 82 18.55 -13.65 -30.26
N THR A 83 19.16 -12.50 -30.57
CA THR A 83 19.52 -11.50 -29.56
C THR A 83 18.30 -10.87 -28.90
N ALA A 84 17.21 -10.62 -29.65
CA ALA A 84 15.95 -10.14 -29.09
C ALA A 84 15.37 -11.11 -28.06
N VAL A 85 15.26 -12.40 -28.43
CA VAL A 85 14.76 -13.45 -27.53
C VAL A 85 15.65 -13.57 -26.30
N PHE A 86 16.97 -13.59 -26.48
CA PHE A 86 17.91 -13.63 -25.36
C PHE A 86 17.79 -12.41 -24.44
N ALA A 87 17.69 -11.20 -24.99
CA ALA A 87 17.53 -9.98 -24.20
C ALA A 87 16.24 -10.01 -23.36
N VAL A 88 15.13 -10.52 -23.92
CA VAL A 88 13.87 -10.69 -23.18
C VAL A 88 14.01 -11.74 -22.09
N VAL A 89 14.57 -12.91 -22.39
CA VAL A 89 14.81 -13.95 -21.36
C VAL A 89 15.70 -13.38 -20.25
N TYR A 90 16.78 -12.70 -20.61
CA TYR A 90 17.72 -12.16 -19.65
C TYR A 90 17.13 -10.99 -18.84
N TYR A 91 16.25 -10.18 -19.44
CA TYR A 91 15.41 -9.20 -18.73
C TYR A 91 14.67 -9.86 -17.56
N PHE A 92 13.90 -10.92 -17.80
CA PHE A 92 13.18 -11.64 -16.74
C PHE A 92 14.12 -12.25 -15.70
N ASN A 93 15.27 -12.79 -16.09
CA ASN A 93 16.25 -13.35 -15.14
C ASN A 93 16.83 -12.28 -14.22
N THR A 94 17.24 -11.12 -14.77
CA THR A 94 17.75 -10.01 -13.95
C THR A 94 16.65 -9.36 -13.10
N GLY A 95 15.42 -9.30 -13.62
CA GLY A 95 14.24 -8.91 -12.86
C GLY A 95 13.98 -9.83 -11.66
N LEU A 96 14.04 -11.15 -11.83
CA LEU A 96 13.96 -12.12 -10.72
C LEU A 96 15.09 -11.94 -9.69
N GLY A 97 16.27 -11.50 -10.12
CA GLY A 97 17.35 -11.11 -9.21
C GLY A 97 16.95 -9.99 -8.25
N ILE A 98 16.17 -9.02 -8.74
CA ILE A 98 15.60 -7.94 -7.92
C ILE A 98 14.42 -8.44 -7.10
N THR A 99 13.38 -8.99 -7.75
CA THR A 99 12.11 -9.33 -7.09
C THR A 99 12.23 -10.53 -6.16
N ALA A 100 12.77 -11.66 -6.62
CA ALA A 100 12.95 -12.83 -5.75
C ALA A 100 14.13 -12.66 -4.80
N GLY A 101 15.25 -12.13 -5.31
CA GLY A 101 16.47 -11.93 -4.54
C GLY A 101 16.41 -10.71 -3.63
N TYR A 102 16.75 -9.54 -4.16
CA TYR A 102 17.02 -8.34 -3.37
C TYR A 102 15.83 -7.96 -2.47
N HIS A 103 14.63 -8.08 -3.03
CA HIS A 103 13.38 -7.72 -2.40
C HIS A 103 12.86 -8.80 -1.45
N ARG A 104 12.36 -9.92 -1.98
CA ARG A 104 11.67 -10.95 -1.18
C ARG A 104 12.61 -11.74 -0.27
N LEU A 105 13.80 -12.11 -0.74
CA LEU A 105 14.77 -12.91 0.03
C LEU A 105 15.56 -12.07 1.04
N TRP A 106 16.21 -10.99 0.58
CA TRP A 106 17.14 -10.24 1.44
C TRP A 106 16.49 -9.05 2.15
N ALA A 107 15.64 -8.24 1.49
CA ALA A 107 15.01 -7.10 2.18
C ALA A 107 13.94 -7.57 3.18
N HIS A 108 13.06 -8.49 2.77
CA HIS A 108 11.88 -8.93 3.55
C HIS A 108 12.02 -10.28 4.24
N ARG A 109 13.03 -11.08 3.88
CA ARG A 109 13.26 -12.42 4.47
C ARG A 109 12.00 -13.28 4.41
N SER A 110 11.27 -13.21 3.31
CA SER A 110 9.98 -13.88 3.11
C SER A 110 10.12 -15.38 2.82
N TYR A 111 11.33 -15.85 2.50
CA TYR A 111 11.67 -17.25 2.35
C TYR A 111 13.16 -17.49 2.61
N LYS A 112 13.57 -18.76 2.67
CA LYS A 112 14.98 -19.18 2.71
C LYS A 112 15.38 -19.80 1.37
N ALA A 113 16.62 -19.58 0.96
CA ALA A 113 17.17 -20.10 -0.28
C ALA A 113 18.45 -20.90 -0.01
N SER A 114 18.62 -21.99 -0.77
CA SER A 114 19.87 -22.75 -0.84
C SER A 114 21.02 -21.87 -1.35
N LEU A 115 22.27 -22.27 -1.05
CA LEU A 115 23.44 -21.51 -1.49
C LEU A 115 23.52 -21.33 -3.02
N PRO A 116 23.27 -22.36 -3.86
CA PRO A 116 23.28 -22.17 -5.32
C PRO A 116 22.24 -21.13 -5.78
N LEU A 117 21.02 -21.17 -5.23
CA LEU A 117 19.99 -20.19 -5.57
C LEU A 117 20.37 -18.77 -5.13
N ARG A 118 20.98 -18.62 -3.94
CA ARG A 118 21.48 -17.32 -3.45
C ARG A 118 22.57 -16.75 -4.37
N ILE A 119 23.53 -17.57 -4.79
CA ILE A 119 24.60 -17.14 -5.71
C ILE A 119 24.00 -16.73 -7.06
N TYR A 120 23.10 -17.55 -7.60
CA TYR A 120 22.40 -17.24 -8.85
C TYR A 120 21.67 -15.89 -8.77
N LEU A 121 20.80 -15.69 -7.75
CA LEU A 121 20.04 -14.46 -7.56
C LEU A 121 20.95 -13.25 -7.33
N ALA A 122 22.07 -13.42 -6.61
CA ALA A 122 23.04 -12.34 -6.40
C ALA A 122 23.75 -11.93 -7.70
N ALA A 123 24.05 -12.90 -8.59
CA ALA A 123 24.67 -12.66 -9.88
C ALA A 123 23.71 -11.97 -10.86
N VAL A 124 22.50 -12.53 -11.07
CA VAL A 124 21.54 -11.91 -11.99
C VAL A 124 20.99 -10.58 -11.46
N GLY A 125 20.85 -10.42 -10.15
CA GLY A 125 20.51 -9.13 -9.53
C GLY A 125 21.59 -8.06 -9.72
N ALA A 126 22.88 -8.43 -9.68
CA ALA A 126 23.96 -7.51 -10.05
C ALA A 126 23.88 -7.10 -11.54
N GLY A 127 23.37 -7.99 -12.40
CA GLY A 127 23.10 -7.71 -13.80
C GLY A 127 22.03 -6.64 -14.05
N ALA A 128 21.15 -6.34 -13.08
CA ALA A 128 20.15 -5.27 -13.17
C ALA A 128 20.72 -3.87 -12.87
N VAL A 129 21.91 -3.79 -12.25
CA VAL A 129 22.63 -2.52 -11.99
C VAL A 129 21.83 -1.53 -11.13
N GLU A 130 21.29 -2.02 -10.01
CA GLU A 130 20.49 -1.21 -9.06
C GLU A 130 21.17 -1.03 -7.69
N GLY A 131 22.48 -1.17 -7.65
CA GLY A 131 23.26 -1.21 -6.41
C GLY A 131 23.43 -2.63 -5.86
N SER A 132 24.31 -2.79 -4.87
CA SER A 132 24.53 -4.08 -4.21
C SER A 132 23.32 -4.49 -3.39
N ILE A 133 23.16 -5.79 -3.12
CA ILE A 133 22.08 -6.33 -2.26
C ILE A 133 22.00 -5.53 -0.95
N ARG A 134 23.13 -5.36 -0.27
CA ARG A 134 23.22 -4.63 1.00
C ARG A 134 22.64 -3.21 0.92
N TRP A 135 23.02 -2.46 -0.12
CA TRP A 135 22.58 -1.06 -0.30
C TRP A 135 21.11 -0.98 -0.69
N TRP A 136 20.68 -1.83 -1.64
CA TRP A 136 19.31 -1.87 -2.12
C TRP A 136 18.35 -2.28 -1.00
N SER A 137 18.65 -3.37 -0.28
CA SER A 137 17.82 -3.86 0.83
C SER A 137 17.78 -2.89 2.00
N HIS A 138 18.87 -2.18 2.32
CA HIS A 138 18.85 -1.08 3.30
C HIS A 138 17.87 0.02 2.87
N GLY A 139 17.98 0.52 1.64
CA GLY A 139 17.09 1.55 1.12
C GLY A 139 15.63 1.11 1.10
N HIS A 140 15.37 -0.15 0.73
CA HIS A 140 14.02 -0.71 0.69
C HIS A 140 13.41 -0.91 2.07
N ARG A 141 14.18 -1.38 3.06
CA ARG A 141 13.72 -1.45 4.46
C ARG A 141 13.41 -0.05 5.00
N ALA A 142 14.24 0.95 4.69
CA ALA A 142 14.00 2.33 5.07
C ALA A 142 12.74 2.90 4.43
N HIS A 143 12.49 2.58 3.15
CA HIS A 143 11.27 2.93 2.46
C HIS A 143 10.03 2.37 3.18
N HIS A 144 9.97 1.07 3.45
CA HIS A 144 8.84 0.47 4.20
C HIS A 144 8.62 1.11 5.57
N ARG A 145 9.69 1.27 6.36
CA ARG A 145 9.62 1.80 7.72
C ARG A 145 9.17 3.25 7.77
N TYR A 146 9.55 4.04 6.76
CA TYR A 146 9.35 5.49 6.74
C TYR A 146 8.50 5.95 5.56
N THR A 147 7.69 5.06 4.98
CA THR A 147 6.87 5.28 3.79
C THR A 147 6.21 6.65 3.84
N ASP A 148 6.30 7.39 2.75
CA ASP A 148 5.65 8.70 2.62
C ASP A 148 6.12 9.79 3.60
N THR A 149 7.27 9.61 4.26
CA THR A 149 7.90 10.66 5.08
C THR A 149 9.17 11.22 4.41
N ASP A 150 9.73 12.29 4.97
CA ASP A 150 11.01 12.84 4.48
C ASP A 150 12.18 11.86 4.57
N LYS A 151 12.08 10.85 5.45
CA LYS A 151 13.08 9.80 5.67
C LYS A 151 13.01 8.68 4.63
N ASP A 152 11.93 8.59 3.86
CA ASP A 152 11.81 7.66 2.75
C ASP A 152 12.72 8.09 1.59
N PRO A 153 13.67 7.22 1.16
CA PRO A 153 14.63 7.55 0.12
C PRO A 153 13.97 7.86 -1.23
N TYR A 154 12.80 7.34 -1.55
CA TYR A 154 12.16 7.58 -2.84
C TYR A 154 10.68 7.95 -2.71
N SER A 155 10.37 8.68 -1.63
CA SER A 155 9.02 9.14 -1.32
C SER A 155 8.30 9.78 -2.51
N VAL A 156 7.11 9.26 -2.82
CA VAL A 156 6.21 9.81 -3.84
C VAL A 156 5.74 11.23 -3.50
N ARG A 157 5.78 11.62 -2.22
CA ARG A 157 5.41 12.98 -1.78
C ARG A 157 6.31 14.08 -2.37
N LYS A 158 7.52 13.72 -2.81
CA LYS A 158 8.44 14.63 -3.52
C LYS A 158 8.11 14.74 -5.02
N GLY A 159 7.08 14.04 -5.49
CA GLY A 159 6.59 14.05 -6.87
C GLY A 159 6.83 12.73 -7.61
N LEU A 160 6.00 12.48 -8.63
CA LEU A 160 6.07 11.27 -9.46
C LEU A 160 7.43 11.12 -10.15
N LEU A 161 7.96 12.19 -10.73
CA LEU A 161 9.27 12.15 -11.39
C LEU A 161 10.42 11.92 -10.38
N TYR A 162 10.26 12.43 -9.15
CA TYR A 162 11.25 12.21 -8.10
C TYR A 162 11.31 10.75 -7.67
N SER A 163 10.15 10.15 -7.37
CA SER A 163 10.04 8.75 -6.97
C SER A 163 10.41 7.78 -8.09
N HIS A 164 10.19 8.15 -9.36
CA HIS A 164 10.62 7.36 -10.50
C HIS A 164 12.14 7.42 -10.69
N LEU A 165 12.71 8.61 -10.91
CA LEU A 165 14.13 8.76 -11.27
C LEU A 165 14.91 9.76 -10.41
N GLY A 166 14.24 10.81 -9.91
CA GLY A 166 14.87 11.92 -9.18
C GLY A 166 15.71 11.47 -7.98
N TRP A 167 15.26 10.45 -7.24
CA TRP A 167 15.97 9.92 -6.08
C TRP A 167 17.35 9.32 -6.43
N MET A 168 17.54 8.81 -7.65
CA MET A 168 18.82 8.29 -8.12
C MET A 168 19.72 9.38 -8.69
N VAL A 169 19.15 10.35 -9.42
CA VAL A 169 19.91 11.38 -10.16
C VAL A 169 20.22 12.61 -9.31
N LEU A 170 19.53 12.83 -8.19
CA LEU A 170 19.81 13.91 -7.25
C LEU A 170 20.57 13.39 -6.03
N LYS A 171 21.50 14.19 -5.51
CA LYS A 171 22.21 13.89 -4.26
C LYS A 171 21.26 14.02 -3.09
N GLN A 172 21.09 12.93 -2.37
CA GLN A 172 20.32 12.89 -1.14
C GLN A 172 21.19 13.24 0.06
N ASP A 173 20.60 13.90 1.06
CA ASP A 173 21.29 14.18 2.32
C ASP A 173 21.35 12.91 3.18
N PRO A 174 22.54 12.35 3.45
CA PRO A 174 22.66 11.16 4.28
C PRO A 174 22.14 11.35 5.70
N LYS A 175 22.07 12.60 6.21
CA LYS A 175 21.52 12.91 7.54
C LYS A 175 20.01 12.79 7.61
N ARG A 176 19.31 12.88 6.47
CA ARG A 176 17.85 12.82 6.39
C ARG A 176 17.33 11.45 5.99
N MET A 177 18.17 10.57 5.47
CA MET A 177 17.77 9.21 5.08
C MET A 177 17.42 8.38 6.32
N GLY A 178 16.31 7.65 6.25
CA GLY A 178 15.90 6.69 7.28
C GLY A 178 16.92 5.57 7.46
N ARG A 179 17.03 5.07 8.70
CA ARG A 179 17.92 3.98 9.06
C ARG A 179 17.15 2.72 9.45
N THR A 180 17.74 1.58 9.11
CA THR A 180 17.20 0.26 9.43
C THR A 180 18.31 -0.69 9.81
N ASP A 181 17.97 -1.66 10.65
CA ASP A 181 18.86 -2.77 10.95
C ASP A 181 19.20 -3.55 9.67
N ILE A 182 20.50 -3.80 9.50
CA ILE A 182 21.10 -4.52 8.37
C ILE A 182 22.14 -5.54 8.85
N THR A 183 22.10 -5.90 10.14
CA THR A 183 23.03 -6.85 10.75
C THR A 183 23.03 -8.18 10.01
N ASP A 184 21.83 -8.70 9.69
CA ASP A 184 21.66 -9.94 8.92
C ASP A 184 22.27 -9.87 7.51
N LEU A 185 22.25 -8.70 6.86
CA LEU A 185 22.88 -8.50 5.55
C LEU A 185 24.41 -8.47 5.66
N ASN A 186 24.95 -7.96 6.78
CA ASN A 186 26.39 -7.93 7.04
C ASN A 186 26.93 -9.32 7.42
N GLU A 187 26.09 -10.18 8.01
CA GLU A 187 26.44 -11.56 8.37
C GLU A 187 26.30 -12.53 7.20
N ASP A 188 25.59 -12.16 6.13
CA ASP A 188 25.42 -12.99 4.93
C ASP A 188 26.69 -12.91 4.04
N PRO A 189 27.46 -14.02 3.88
CA PRO A 189 28.71 -14.00 3.11
C PRO A 189 28.50 -13.77 1.61
N VAL A 190 27.36 -14.18 1.04
CA VAL A 190 27.03 -13.93 -0.38
C VAL A 190 26.77 -12.45 -0.60
N VAL A 191 26.01 -11.83 0.31
CA VAL A 191 25.70 -10.39 0.29
C VAL A 191 26.98 -9.57 0.42
N MET A 192 27.84 -9.91 1.38
CA MET A 192 29.07 -9.16 1.61
C MET A 192 30.09 -9.35 0.49
N TRP A 193 30.25 -10.57 -0.04
CA TRP A 193 31.09 -10.80 -1.22
C TRP A 193 30.60 -9.97 -2.42
N GLN A 194 29.29 -9.99 -2.67
CA GLN A 194 28.71 -9.23 -3.77
C GLN A 194 28.85 -7.72 -3.56
N HIS A 195 28.67 -7.22 -2.34
CA HIS A 195 28.84 -5.80 -2.02
C HIS A 195 30.28 -5.32 -2.25
N VAL A 196 31.27 -6.09 -1.80
CA VAL A 196 32.69 -5.76 -1.98
C VAL A 196 33.09 -5.80 -3.46
N HIS A 197 32.59 -6.77 -4.21
CA HIS A 197 32.90 -6.98 -5.63
C HIS A 197 31.83 -6.44 -6.60
N PHE A 198 30.96 -5.54 -6.13
CA PHE A 198 29.74 -5.17 -6.85
C PHE A 198 30.01 -4.67 -8.28
N ILE A 199 31.00 -3.80 -8.47
CA ILE A 199 31.35 -3.27 -9.80
C ILE A 199 31.82 -4.39 -10.74
N LYS A 200 32.58 -5.37 -10.25
CA LYS A 200 33.00 -6.53 -11.05
C LYS A 200 31.79 -7.38 -11.42
N CYS A 201 30.84 -7.58 -10.50
CA CYS A 201 29.60 -8.31 -10.77
C CYS A 201 28.73 -7.59 -11.81
N VAL A 202 28.61 -6.26 -11.72
CA VAL A 202 27.89 -5.42 -12.69
C VAL A 202 28.52 -5.52 -14.08
N ILE A 203 29.84 -5.39 -14.20
CA ILE A 203 30.51 -5.51 -15.50
C ILE A 203 30.35 -6.94 -16.05
N GLY A 204 30.57 -7.93 -15.19
CA GLY A 204 30.48 -9.35 -15.53
C GLY A 204 29.10 -9.75 -16.02
N MET A 205 28.07 -9.54 -15.20
CA MET A 205 26.70 -9.98 -15.48
C MET A 205 25.91 -8.98 -16.33
N GLY A 206 26.11 -7.68 -16.10
CA GLY A 206 25.39 -6.65 -16.83
C GLY A 206 25.82 -6.53 -18.30
N ILE A 207 27.10 -6.67 -18.60
CA ILE A 207 27.66 -6.34 -19.93
C ILE A 207 28.40 -7.52 -20.57
N VAL A 208 29.37 -8.10 -19.86
CA VAL A 208 30.27 -9.13 -20.44
C VAL A 208 29.49 -10.42 -20.74
N PHE A 209 28.68 -10.90 -19.80
CA PHE A 209 27.88 -12.11 -19.95
C PHE A 209 26.93 -12.06 -21.17
N PRO A 210 26.04 -11.05 -21.32
CA PRO A 210 25.15 -11.00 -22.48
C PRO A 210 25.91 -10.84 -23.81
N THR A 211 27.03 -10.10 -23.80
CA THR A 211 27.91 -9.96 -24.98
C THR A 211 28.52 -11.31 -25.39
N LEU A 212 29.04 -12.07 -24.42
CA LEU A 212 29.64 -13.38 -24.67
C LEU A 212 28.60 -14.40 -25.14
N VAL A 213 27.41 -14.42 -24.54
CA VAL A 213 26.36 -15.37 -24.94
C VAL A 213 25.95 -15.14 -26.39
N CYS A 214 25.69 -13.89 -26.79
CA CYS A 214 25.29 -13.59 -28.17
C CYS A 214 26.46 -13.77 -29.16
N GLY A 215 27.65 -13.31 -28.78
CA GLY A 215 28.87 -13.39 -29.58
C GLY A 215 29.33 -14.82 -29.84
N LEU A 216 29.46 -15.63 -28.79
CA LEU A 216 29.86 -17.04 -28.92
C LEU A 216 28.73 -17.93 -29.42
N GLY A 217 27.47 -17.60 -29.09
CA GLY A 217 26.32 -18.42 -29.45
C GLY A 217 25.92 -18.28 -30.92
N TRP A 218 25.89 -17.06 -31.47
CA TRP A 218 25.47 -16.82 -32.86
C TRP A 218 26.21 -15.65 -33.54
N GLY A 219 27.37 -15.23 -33.04
CA GLY A 219 28.23 -14.24 -33.68
C GLY A 219 27.82 -12.78 -33.47
N ASP A 220 26.78 -12.49 -32.69
CA ASP A 220 26.23 -11.14 -32.53
C ASP A 220 26.80 -10.42 -31.30
N TRP A 221 28.09 -10.09 -31.35
CA TRP A 221 28.81 -9.42 -30.26
C TRP A 221 28.23 -8.04 -29.92
N LEU A 222 28.03 -7.20 -30.95
CA LEU A 222 27.52 -5.85 -30.78
C LEU A 222 26.05 -5.83 -30.35
N GLY A 223 25.22 -6.74 -30.89
CA GLY A 223 23.83 -6.88 -30.45
C GLY A 223 23.74 -7.36 -29.01
N GLY A 224 24.58 -8.31 -28.59
CA GLY A 224 24.66 -8.74 -27.20
C GLY A 224 25.06 -7.63 -26.24
N TYR A 225 26.00 -6.77 -26.64
CA TYR A 225 26.43 -5.61 -25.87
C TYR A 225 25.34 -4.53 -25.76
N VAL A 226 24.73 -4.13 -26.88
CA VAL A 226 23.74 -3.05 -26.92
C VAL A 226 22.38 -3.50 -26.39
N TYR A 227 21.81 -4.57 -26.93
CA TYR A 227 20.45 -5.00 -26.60
C TYR A 227 20.42 -5.88 -25.35
N GLY A 228 21.29 -6.90 -25.27
CA GLY A 228 21.37 -7.78 -24.10
C GLY A 228 22.02 -7.13 -22.87
N GLY A 229 22.93 -6.18 -23.09
CA GLY A 229 23.60 -5.38 -22.07
C GLY A 229 22.86 -4.08 -21.78
N ILE A 230 23.17 -3.02 -22.52
CA ILE A 230 22.80 -1.64 -22.20
C ILE A 230 21.29 -1.41 -22.15
N LEU A 231 20.57 -1.71 -23.24
CA LEU A 231 19.13 -1.40 -23.34
C LEU A 231 18.30 -2.28 -22.41
N ARG A 232 18.65 -3.56 -22.26
CA ARG A 232 17.98 -4.44 -21.31
C ARG A 232 18.17 -3.96 -19.86
N ILE A 233 19.37 -3.51 -19.46
CA ILE A 233 19.59 -2.90 -18.14
C ILE A 233 18.65 -1.71 -17.95
N PHE A 234 18.59 -0.81 -18.93
CA PHE A 234 17.72 0.36 -18.87
C PHE A 234 16.25 -0.03 -18.66
N VAL A 235 15.73 -0.99 -19.44
CA VAL A 235 14.33 -1.42 -19.33
C VAL A 235 14.04 -2.05 -17.97
N VAL A 236 14.96 -2.85 -17.41
CA VAL A 236 14.81 -3.38 -16.04
C VAL A 236 14.74 -2.25 -15.02
N GLN A 237 15.65 -1.28 -15.11
CA GLN A 237 15.67 -0.14 -14.18
C GLN A 237 14.37 0.67 -14.26
N GLN A 238 13.87 0.99 -15.46
CA GLN A 238 12.61 1.71 -15.60
C GLN A 238 11.42 0.90 -15.06
N ALA A 239 11.41 -0.40 -15.28
CA ALA A 239 10.42 -1.30 -14.68
C ALA A 239 10.48 -1.26 -13.14
N THR A 240 11.66 -1.37 -12.52
CA THR A 240 11.78 -1.28 -11.06
C THR A 240 11.37 0.09 -10.54
N PHE A 241 11.73 1.17 -11.23
CA PHE A 241 11.37 2.54 -10.84
C PHE A 241 9.86 2.81 -10.92
N CYS A 242 9.11 2.09 -11.76
CA CYS A 242 7.65 2.10 -11.74
C CYS A 242 7.07 1.60 -10.40
N VAL A 243 7.77 0.73 -9.67
CA VAL A 243 7.32 0.30 -8.33
C VAL A 243 7.29 1.48 -7.37
N ASN A 244 8.36 2.27 -7.33
CA ASN A 244 8.46 3.43 -6.43
C ASN A 244 7.51 4.57 -6.82
N SER A 245 7.09 4.63 -8.09
CA SER A 245 6.32 5.74 -8.66
C SER A 245 4.88 5.35 -8.98
N LEU A 246 4.65 4.57 -10.04
CA LEU A 246 3.32 4.15 -10.46
C LEU A 246 2.59 3.35 -9.38
N ALA A 247 3.28 2.47 -8.65
CA ALA A 247 2.67 1.69 -7.57
C ALA A 247 2.33 2.52 -6.32
N HIS A 248 2.74 3.79 -6.28
CA HIS A 248 2.34 4.77 -5.26
C HIS A 248 1.39 5.84 -5.80
N TRP A 249 0.94 5.73 -7.05
CA TRP A 249 0.11 6.74 -7.71
C TRP A 249 -1.15 6.18 -8.36
N LEU A 250 -1.03 5.02 -9.01
CA LEU A 250 -2.07 4.39 -9.82
C LEU A 250 -2.59 3.13 -9.13
N GLY A 251 -3.92 3.00 -9.03
CA GLY A 251 -4.59 1.81 -8.52
C GLY A 251 -5.40 2.01 -7.24
N ASP A 252 -5.76 0.89 -6.64
CA ASP A 252 -6.64 0.83 -5.48
C ASP A 252 -5.87 0.58 -4.18
N GLN A 253 -6.53 0.88 -3.06
CA GLN A 253 -6.02 0.60 -1.71
C GLN A 253 -7.00 -0.34 -0.99
N PRO A 254 -6.91 -1.66 -1.26
CA PRO A 254 -7.83 -2.64 -0.71
C PRO A 254 -7.53 -3.07 0.73
N PHE A 255 -6.33 -2.78 1.28
CA PHE A 255 -5.93 -3.21 2.62
C PHE A 255 -5.70 -2.04 3.58
N ASP A 256 -5.01 -0.98 3.14
CA ASP A 256 -4.76 0.21 3.97
C ASP A 256 -4.57 1.45 3.08
N ASP A 257 -5.00 2.62 3.52
CA ASP A 257 -4.90 3.89 2.77
C ASP A 257 -4.20 5.02 3.56
N ARG A 258 -3.54 4.69 4.69
CA ARG A 258 -2.75 5.65 5.46
C ARG A 258 -1.57 6.21 4.67
N ASN A 259 -0.99 5.38 3.80
CA ASN A 259 0.11 5.73 2.91
C ASN A 259 -0.32 5.56 1.45
N SER A 260 0.54 5.96 0.52
CA SER A 260 0.30 5.98 -0.93
C SER A 260 0.39 4.65 -1.73
N PRO A 261 0.92 3.52 -1.24
CA PRO A 261 0.98 2.27 -2.00
C PRO A 261 -0.39 1.82 -2.52
N ARG A 262 -0.42 1.33 -3.76
CA ARG A 262 -1.62 0.94 -4.50
C ARG A 262 -1.45 -0.38 -5.23
N ASP A 263 -2.54 -1.12 -5.35
CA ASP A 263 -2.64 -2.33 -6.15
C ASP A 263 -3.13 -1.99 -7.56
N HIS A 264 -2.37 -2.39 -8.59
CA HIS A 264 -2.77 -2.19 -9.97
C HIS A 264 -2.19 -3.22 -10.92
N VAL A 265 -3.05 -3.82 -11.78
CA VAL A 265 -2.65 -4.91 -12.69
C VAL A 265 -1.66 -4.46 -13.76
N ILE A 266 -1.82 -3.24 -14.32
CA ILE A 266 -0.87 -2.73 -15.33
C ILE A 266 0.49 -2.50 -14.69
N THR A 267 0.51 -1.99 -13.46
CA THR A 267 1.76 -1.83 -12.72
C THR A 267 2.39 -3.19 -12.50
N ALA A 268 1.62 -4.20 -12.10
CA ALA A 268 2.14 -5.56 -11.91
C ALA A 268 2.71 -6.18 -13.20
N LEU A 269 2.10 -5.93 -14.36
CA LEU A 269 2.64 -6.38 -15.65
C LEU A 269 3.99 -5.74 -15.97
N VAL A 270 4.10 -4.42 -15.78
CA VAL A 270 5.33 -3.66 -16.03
C VAL A 270 6.43 -4.01 -15.02
N THR A 271 6.07 -4.35 -13.79
CA THR A 271 7.00 -4.56 -12.67
C THR A 271 7.19 -6.03 -12.29
N LEU A 272 6.89 -6.98 -13.18
CA LEU A 272 7.10 -8.42 -12.93
C LEU A 272 6.39 -8.97 -11.66
N GLY A 273 5.20 -8.45 -11.38
CA GLY A 273 4.35 -8.86 -10.26
C GLY A 273 4.37 -7.92 -9.07
N GLU A 274 5.24 -6.91 -9.06
CA GLU A 274 5.45 -6.04 -7.90
C GLU A 274 4.39 -4.94 -7.73
N GLY A 275 3.41 -4.86 -8.64
CA GLY A 275 2.38 -3.82 -8.67
C GLY A 275 1.16 -4.04 -7.77
N TYR A 276 1.08 -5.15 -7.04
CA TYR A 276 0.15 -5.32 -5.92
C TYR A 276 0.80 -4.74 -4.64
N HIS A 277 1.04 -3.42 -4.69
CA HIS A 277 1.93 -2.75 -3.77
C HIS A 277 1.24 -2.36 -2.46
N ASN A 278 -0.08 -2.20 -2.46
CA ASN A 278 -0.84 -1.99 -1.24
C ASN A 278 -0.81 -3.24 -0.35
N PHE A 279 -1.02 -4.42 -0.95
CA PHE A 279 -0.84 -5.68 -0.24
C PHE A 279 0.58 -5.82 0.31
N HIS A 280 1.57 -5.54 -0.54
CA HIS A 280 2.97 -5.68 -0.17
C HIS A 280 3.38 -4.78 1.02
N HIS A 281 2.92 -3.53 1.06
CA HIS A 281 3.22 -2.62 2.17
C HIS A 281 2.50 -2.98 3.46
N GLU A 282 1.29 -3.53 3.37
CA GLU A 282 0.56 -3.99 4.56
C GLU A 282 1.13 -5.32 5.11
N PHE A 283 1.56 -6.22 4.22
CA PHE A 283 2.03 -7.57 4.56
C PHE A 283 3.44 -7.87 4.02
N PRO A 284 4.47 -7.09 4.40
CA PRO A 284 5.78 -7.10 3.72
C PRO A 284 6.54 -8.42 3.82
N SER A 285 6.23 -9.25 4.82
CA SER A 285 6.89 -10.55 4.99
C SER A 285 6.25 -11.70 4.21
N ASP A 286 5.11 -11.50 3.53
CA ASP A 286 4.56 -12.50 2.61
C ASP A 286 5.48 -12.65 1.39
N TYR A 287 5.76 -13.88 0.97
CA TYR A 287 6.57 -14.09 -0.24
C TYR A 287 5.84 -13.74 -1.53
N ARG A 288 4.53 -13.45 -1.47
CA ARG A 288 3.68 -13.06 -2.59
C ARG A 288 3.40 -11.57 -2.52
N ASN A 289 3.40 -10.89 -3.66
CA ASN A 289 2.71 -9.60 -3.74
C ASN A 289 1.27 -9.82 -4.21
N ALA A 290 1.07 -10.79 -5.11
CA ALA A 290 -0.26 -11.14 -5.58
C ALA A 290 -0.79 -12.42 -4.92
N ILE A 291 -1.83 -12.28 -4.08
CA ILE A 291 -2.35 -13.40 -3.27
C ILE A 291 -3.26 -14.36 -4.03
N GLN A 292 -3.95 -13.89 -5.08
CA GLN A 292 -4.78 -14.77 -5.90
C GLN A 292 -3.91 -15.58 -6.86
N TRP A 293 -4.34 -16.80 -7.17
CA TRP A 293 -3.56 -17.69 -8.05
C TRP A 293 -3.42 -17.15 -9.47
N TRP A 294 -4.46 -16.45 -9.98
CA TRP A 294 -4.54 -15.89 -11.33
C TRP A 294 -3.90 -14.50 -11.45
N GLN A 295 -3.67 -13.81 -10.33
CA GLN A 295 -3.03 -12.49 -10.38
C GLN A 295 -1.55 -12.65 -10.78
N TYR A 296 -1.14 -11.82 -11.73
CA TYR A 296 0.19 -11.87 -12.34
C TYR A 296 1.27 -11.55 -11.31
N ASP A 297 2.01 -12.58 -10.92
CA ASP A 297 3.20 -12.49 -10.08
C ASP A 297 4.13 -13.65 -10.47
N PRO A 298 4.93 -13.49 -11.54
CA PRO A 298 5.84 -14.53 -11.99
C PRO A 298 6.86 -14.89 -10.91
N THR A 299 7.26 -13.92 -10.08
CA THR A 299 8.19 -14.11 -8.97
C THR A 299 7.64 -15.11 -7.94
N LYS A 300 6.37 -14.99 -7.56
CA LYS A 300 5.66 -15.97 -6.70
C LYS A 300 5.74 -17.39 -7.28
N TRP A 301 5.46 -17.55 -8.56
CA TRP A 301 5.47 -18.86 -9.20
C TRP A 301 6.88 -19.45 -9.29
N CYS A 302 7.90 -18.63 -9.57
CA CYS A 302 9.30 -19.04 -9.54
C CYS A 302 9.73 -19.51 -8.14
N ILE A 303 9.45 -18.73 -7.09
CA ILE A 303 9.80 -19.09 -5.70
C ILE A 303 9.07 -20.38 -5.29
N TRP A 304 7.79 -20.52 -5.62
CA TRP A 304 7.04 -21.75 -5.35
C TRP A 304 7.64 -22.95 -6.08
N THR A 305 8.07 -22.80 -7.34
CA THR A 305 8.71 -23.85 -8.12
C THR A 305 10.05 -24.25 -7.49
N TRP A 306 10.88 -23.28 -7.10
CA TRP A 306 12.14 -23.55 -6.39
C TRP A 306 11.92 -24.26 -5.06
N LYS A 307 10.80 -24.02 -4.38
CA LYS A 307 10.43 -24.81 -3.19
C LYS A 307 10.20 -26.28 -3.55
N GLN A 308 9.47 -26.56 -4.63
CA GLN A 308 9.24 -27.95 -5.07
C GLN A 308 10.55 -28.66 -5.46
N LEU A 309 11.51 -27.92 -5.99
CA LEU A 309 12.83 -28.42 -6.35
C LEU A 309 13.82 -28.50 -5.16
N GLY A 310 13.40 -28.15 -3.94
CA GLY A 310 14.26 -28.13 -2.75
C GLY A 310 15.30 -27.00 -2.73
N LEU A 311 15.20 -26.01 -3.63
CA LEU A 311 16.10 -24.86 -3.70
C LEU A 311 15.66 -23.71 -2.78
N ALA A 312 14.39 -23.68 -2.39
CA ALA A 312 13.80 -22.71 -1.46
C ALA A 312 12.99 -23.42 -0.35
N SER A 313 12.88 -22.79 0.81
CA SER A 313 12.11 -23.28 1.95
C SER A 313 11.52 -22.14 2.77
N ASP A 314 10.66 -22.46 3.75
CA ASP A 314 10.07 -21.50 4.69
C ASP A 314 9.39 -20.28 4.03
N LEU A 315 8.67 -20.52 2.92
CA LEU A 315 7.87 -19.49 2.24
C LEU A 315 6.79 -18.97 3.21
N LYS A 316 6.97 -17.75 3.70
CA LYS A 316 6.07 -17.08 4.63
C LYS A 316 4.82 -16.61 3.92
N GLN A 317 3.67 -16.92 4.50
CA GLN A 317 2.37 -16.41 4.07
C GLN A 317 1.61 -15.91 5.28
N PHE A 318 0.94 -14.77 5.14
CA PHE A 318 0.00 -14.34 6.17
C PHE A 318 -1.22 -15.25 6.19
N ARG A 319 -1.80 -15.44 7.38
CA ARG A 319 -3.03 -16.19 7.54
C ARG A 319 -4.15 -15.48 6.77
N GLN A 320 -4.94 -16.24 6.02
CA GLN A 320 -6.03 -15.68 5.21
C GLN A 320 -6.98 -14.80 6.03
N ASN A 321 -7.26 -15.20 7.28
CA ASN A 321 -8.10 -14.43 8.20
C ASN A 321 -7.58 -13.00 8.45
N GLU A 322 -6.26 -12.81 8.60
CA GLU A 322 -5.69 -11.47 8.84
C GLU A 322 -5.74 -10.60 7.58
N ILE A 323 -5.55 -11.21 6.41
CA ILE A 323 -5.69 -10.55 5.10
C ILE A 323 -7.14 -10.09 4.90
N GLU A 324 -8.12 -10.97 5.17
CA GLU A 324 -9.54 -10.63 5.02
C GLU A 324 -10.01 -9.62 6.07
N LYS A 325 -9.49 -9.65 7.31
CA LYS A 325 -9.73 -8.59 8.30
C LYS A 325 -9.33 -7.22 7.75
N GLY A 326 -8.11 -7.09 7.23
CA GLY A 326 -7.64 -5.83 6.64
C GLY A 326 -8.54 -5.35 5.49
N ARG A 327 -8.91 -6.27 4.58
CA ARG A 327 -9.84 -5.94 3.48
C ARG A 327 -11.22 -5.49 3.97
N VAL A 328 -11.80 -6.18 4.94
CA VAL A 328 -13.11 -5.84 5.50
C VAL A 328 -13.05 -4.50 6.24
N GLN A 329 -11.99 -4.23 7.01
CA GLN A 329 -11.79 -2.95 7.68
C GLN A 329 -11.72 -1.81 6.67
N GLN A 330 -10.98 -1.98 5.58
CA GLN A 330 -10.84 -0.97 4.53
C GLN A 330 -12.14 -0.77 3.73
N LEU A 331 -12.88 -1.84 3.46
CA LEU A 331 -14.21 -1.75 2.85
C LEU A 331 -15.21 -1.03 3.77
N GLN A 332 -15.18 -1.34 5.07
CA GLN A 332 -16.02 -0.70 6.08
C GLN A 332 -15.74 0.81 6.12
N LYS A 333 -14.47 1.20 6.17
CA LYS A 333 -14.07 2.62 6.10
C LYS A 333 -14.60 3.33 4.85
N LYS A 334 -14.47 2.72 3.67
CA LYS A 334 -15.01 3.28 2.40
C LYS A 334 -16.53 3.37 2.42
N LEU A 335 -17.20 2.37 3.00
CA LEU A 335 -18.65 2.36 3.17
C LEU A 335 -19.10 3.51 4.08
N ASP A 336 -18.39 3.73 5.19
CA ASP A 336 -18.69 4.80 6.15
C ASP A 336 -18.48 6.18 5.53
N GLN A 337 -17.41 6.39 4.75
CA GLN A 337 -17.20 7.61 3.97
C GLN A 337 -18.32 7.86 2.96
N LYS A 338 -18.73 6.83 2.20
CA LYS A 338 -19.85 6.96 1.25
C LYS A 338 -21.14 7.32 1.97
N ARG A 339 -21.35 6.69 3.11
CA ARG A 339 -22.54 6.87 3.94
C ARG A 339 -22.61 8.27 4.55
N ALA A 340 -21.50 8.87 4.94
CA ALA A 340 -21.45 10.23 5.48
C ALA A 340 -21.95 11.30 4.48
N ASN A 341 -21.91 10.99 3.18
CA ASN A 341 -22.39 11.88 2.12
C ASN A 341 -23.87 11.69 1.74
N LEU A 342 -24.60 10.79 2.44
CA LEU A 342 -26.01 10.53 2.19
C LEU A 342 -26.87 11.24 3.25
N ASP A 343 -28.06 11.70 2.84
CA ASP A 343 -29.06 12.22 3.76
C ASP A 343 -29.77 11.06 4.47
N TRP A 344 -29.64 11.02 5.80
CA TRP A 344 -30.28 10.03 6.68
C TRP A 344 -31.37 10.65 7.57
N GLY A 345 -31.76 11.89 7.26
CA GLY A 345 -32.64 12.73 8.07
C GLY A 345 -32.00 13.23 9.36
N ALA A 346 -32.80 13.96 10.15
CA ALA A 346 -32.36 14.48 11.43
C ALA A 346 -31.94 13.33 12.39
N PRO A 347 -30.76 13.44 13.03
CA PRO A 347 -30.35 12.50 14.07
C PRO A 347 -31.35 12.47 15.21
N LEU A 348 -31.69 11.27 15.69
CA LEU A 348 -32.72 11.06 16.71
C LEU A 348 -32.47 11.84 18.01
N GLU A 349 -31.20 12.01 18.39
CA GLU A 349 -30.77 12.76 19.57
C GLU A 349 -31.03 14.27 19.45
N GLN A 350 -31.11 14.78 18.23
CA GLN A 350 -31.42 16.19 17.94
C GLN A 350 -32.92 16.42 17.83
N LEU A 351 -33.74 15.36 17.81
CA LEU A 351 -35.19 15.49 17.72
C LEU A 351 -35.80 15.94 19.06
N PRO A 352 -36.79 16.84 19.04
CA PRO A 352 -37.54 17.23 20.22
C PRO A 352 -38.36 16.05 20.75
N VAL A 353 -38.55 15.99 22.07
CA VAL A 353 -39.52 15.08 22.69
C VAL A 353 -40.90 15.74 22.62
N ILE A 354 -41.91 15.01 22.18
CA ILE A 354 -43.28 15.49 21.98
C ILE A 354 -44.22 14.59 22.79
N GLU A 355 -45.15 15.18 23.55
CA GLU A 355 -46.19 14.42 24.26
C GLU A 355 -47.16 13.76 23.28
N TRP A 356 -47.81 12.67 23.72
CA TRP A 356 -48.87 12.03 22.93
C TRP A 356 -50.00 13.02 22.60
N ASP A 357 -50.43 13.81 23.57
CA ASP A 357 -51.53 14.77 23.39
C ASP A 357 -51.15 15.87 22.39
N ASP A 358 -49.91 16.35 22.43
CA ASP A 358 -49.40 17.34 21.47
C ASP A 358 -49.29 16.77 20.06
N PHE A 359 -48.81 15.52 19.92
CA PHE A 359 -48.77 14.80 18.64
C PHE A 359 -50.17 14.68 18.02
N VAL A 360 -51.16 14.24 18.82
CA VAL A 360 -52.55 14.09 18.37
C VAL A 360 -53.19 15.45 18.06
N ALA A 361 -52.93 16.47 18.87
CA ALA A 361 -53.45 17.83 18.64
C ALA A 361 -52.90 18.42 17.33
N GLN A 362 -51.60 18.30 17.08
CA GLN A 362 -50.98 18.76 15.84
C GLN A 362 -51.52 18.01 14.62
N ALA A 363 -51.77 16.71 14.73
CA ALA A 363 -52.38 15.93 13.66
C ALA A 363 -53.83 16.39 13.35
N LYS A 364 -54.62 16.68 14.39
CA LYS A 364 -55.98 17.23 14.23
C LYS A 364 -56.00 18.62 13.61
N ASN A 365 -54.94 19.41 13.81
CA ASN A 365 -54.77 20.74 13.24
C ASN A 365 -54.26 20.72 11.78
N GLY A 366 -54.34 19.58 11.10
CA GLY A 366 -54.11 19.47 9.65
C GLY A 366 -52.72 18.98 9.24
N ARG A 367 -51.83 18.66 10.19
CA ARG A 367 -50.54 18.03 9.87
C ARG A 367 -50.71 16.52 9.69
N GLY A 368 -50.11 15.97 8.65
CA GLY A 368 -50.02 14.52 8.41
C GLY A 368 -48.96 13.86 9.29
N LEU A 369 -49.16 13.81 10.60
CA LEU A 369 -48.18 13.21 11.51
C LEU A 369 -48.47 11.72 11.75
N VAL A 370 -47.45 10.87 11.69
CA VAL A 370 -47.56 9.43 11.98
C VAL A 370 -46.44 9.02 12.93
N ALA A 371 -46.77 8.27 13.98
CA ALA A 371 -45.78 7.68 14.87
C ALA A 371 -45.41 6.27 14.38
N ILE A 372 -44.12 5.99 14.20
CA ILE A 372 -43.61 4.66 13.83
C ILE A 372 -42.40 4.39 14.71
N ALA A 373 -42.47 3.31 15.48
CA ALA A 373 -41.50 2.93 16.51
C ALA A 373 -41.09 4.13 17.37
N GLY A 374 -42.08 4.80 17.98
CA GLY A 374 -41.86 5.94 18.87
C GLY A 374 -41.27 7.21 18.24
N VAL A 375 -41.01 7.22 16.92
CA VAL A 375 -40.53 8.40 16.19
C VAL A 375 -41.69 9.00 15.40
N ILE A 376 -41.85 10.32 15.51
CA ILE A 376 -42.88 11.09 14.84
C ILE A 376 -42.35 11.57 13.50
N HIS A 377 -43.08 11.24 12.44
CA HIS A 377 -42.76 11.60 11.08
C HIS A 377 -43.83 12.54 10.53
N ASP A 378 -43.40 13.60 9.85
CA ASP A 378 -44.30 14.47 9.10
C ASP A 378 -44.39 13.97 7.65
N VAL A 379 -45.50 13.31 7.35
CA VAL A 379 -45.81 12.77 6.02
C VAL A 379 -46.80 13.65 5.26
N THR A 380 -47.06 14.90 5.69
CA THR A 380 -48.09 15.79 5.12
C THR A 380 -48.00 15.86 3.59
N ASP A 381 -46.82 16.13 3.05
CA ASP A 381 -46.61 16.25 1.62
C ASP A 381 -46.56 14.87 0.93
N PHE A 382 -46.05 13.86 1.63
CA PHE A 382 -45.88 12.51 1.10
C PHE A 382 -47.19 11.72 0.96
N ILE A 383 -48.25 12.08 1.69
CA ILE A 383 -49.56 11.40 1.65
C ILE A 383 -50.10 11.23 0.22
N LYS A 384 -49.85 12.20 -0.67
CA LYS A 384 -50.32 12.19 -2.06
C LYS A 384 -49.49 11.26 -2.96
N GLU A 385 -48.26 11.01 -2.58
CA GLU A 385 -47.26 10.25 -3.35
C GLU A 385 -47.10 8.81 -2.82
N HIS A 386 -47.73 8.49 -1.67
CA HIS A 386 -47.65 7.19 -1.05
C HIS A 386 -48.10 6.07 -2.03
N PRO A 387 -47.23 5.09 -2.38
CA PRO A 387 -47.54 4.08 -3.38
C PRO A 387 -48.72 3.16 -3.04
N GLY A 388 -48.98 2.94 -1.75
CA GLY A 388 -50.15 2.19 -1.28
C GLY A 388 -51.46 2.99 -1.35
N GLY A 389 -51.42 4.23 -1.84
CA GLY A 389 -52.57 5.12 -1.97
C GLY A 389 -52.81 5.99 -0.73
N LYS A 390 -53.44 7.15 -0.99
CA LYS A 390 -53.74 8.19 0.01
C LYS A 390 -54.55 7.67 1.20
N ALA A 391 -55.54 6.81 0.95
CA ALA A 391 -56.47 6.35 1.98
C ALA A 391 -55.77 5.55 3.09
N LEU A 392 -54.82 4.68 2.73
CA LEU A 392 -54.10 3.84 3.69
C LEU A 392 -53.25 4.69 4.64
N ILE A 393 -52.44 5.61 4.11
CA ILE A 393 -51.60 6.48 4.94
C ILE A 393 -52.42 7.52 5.72
N SER A 394 -53.51 8.04 5.13
CA SER A 394 -54.39 8.99 5.84
C SER A 394 -55.08 8.35 7.05
N SER A 395 -55.37 7.05 6.99
CA SER A 395 -55.95 6.31 8.11
C SER A 395 -55.02 6.18 9.33
N ALA A 396 -53.71 6.37 9.11
CA ALA A 396 -52.65 6.30 10.11
C ALA A 396 -52.28 7.66 10.72
N VAL A 397 -52.79 8.78 10.18
CA VAL A 397 -52.51 10.12 10.69
C VAL A 397 -53.04 10.26 12.13
N GLY A 398 -52.19 10.78 13.02
CA GLY A 398 -52.46 10.95 14.44
C GLY A 398 -52.44 9.64 15.24
N LYS A 399 -51.91 8.55 14.67
CA LYS A 399 -51.84 7.23 15.33
C LYS A 399 -50.41 6.68 15.33
N ASP A 400 -50.22 5.66 16.16
CA ASP A 400 -49.08 4.76 16.05
C ASP A 400 -49.34 3.74 14.93
N ALA A 401 -48.55 3.81 13.87
CA ALA A 401 -48.63 2.96 12.69
C ALA A 401 -47.52 1.89 12.66
N THR A 402 -46.81 1.67 13.77
CA THR A 402 -45.66 0.74 13.85
C THR A 402 -46.02 -0.65 13.32
N ALA A 403 -47.12 -1.22 13.80
CA ALA A 403 -47.56 -2.56 13.38
C ALA A 403 -47.95 -2.58 11.90
N ILE A 404 -48.65 -1.55 11.41
CA ILE A 404 -49.07 -1.46 10.00
C ILE A 404 -47.86 -1.38 9.08
N PHE A 405 -46.83 -0.63 9.48
CA PHE A 405 -45.61 -0.38 8.71
C PHE A 405 -44.61 -1.56 8.73
N ASN A 406 -44.54 -2.30 9.83
CA ASN A 406 -43.58 -3.39 10.05
C ASN A 406 -44.20 -4.80 9.86
N GLY A 407 -45.08 -4.97 8.88
CA GLY A 407 -45.56 -6.30 8.48
C GLY A 407 -46.87 -6.78 9.11
N GLY A 408 -47.50 -6.00 9.98
CA GLY A 408 -48.87 -6.26 10.44
C GLY A 408 -49.92 -6.01 9.36
N VAL A 409 -49.64 -5.11 8.41
CA VAL A 409 -50.44 -4.94 7.17
C VAL A 409 -49.54 -5.03 5.95
N TYR A 410 -48.44 -4.28 5.94
CA TYR A 410 -47.45 -4.34 4.87
C TYR A 410 -46.05 -4.25 5.45
N LEU A 411 -45.17 -5.15 5.02
CA LEU A 411 -43.77 -5.13 5.42
C LEU A 411 -43.00 -4.21 4.47
N HIS A 412 -42.76 -2.97 4.92
CA HIS A 412 -42.15 -1.94 4.09
C HIS A 412 -40.68 -2.27 3.73
N SER A 413 -40.28 -1.91 2.51
CA SER A 413 -38.95 -2.20 1.97
C SER A 413 -37.86 -1.28 2.56
N ASN A 414 -36.58 -1.63 2.37
CA ASN A 414 -35.44 -0.75 2.73
C ASN A 414 -35.61 0.68 2.20
N ALA A 415 -36.13 0.82 0.97
CA ALA A 415 -36.33 2.12 0.35
C ALA A 415 -37.38 2.96 1.10
N ALA A 416 -38.47 2.34 1.55
CA ALA A 416 -39.50 3.00 2.34
C ALA A 416 -38.98 3.42 3.73
N HIS A 417 -38.19 2.58 4.40
CA HIS A 417 -37.56 2.95 5.67
C HIS A 417 -36.54 4.10 5.51
N ASN A 418 -35.73 4.09 4.44
CA ASN A 418 -34.79 5.17 4.13
C ASN A 418 -35.53 6.48 3.84
N LEU A 419 -36.62 6.45 3.05
CA LEU A 419 -37.43 7.64 2.79
C LEU A 419 -38.12 8.15 4.06
N LEU A 420 -38.67 7.26 4.88
CA LEU A 420 -39.28 7.63 6.16
C LEU A 420 -38.28 8.34 7.08
N SER A 421 -36.99 7.94 7.03
CA SER A 421 -35.95 8.55 7.86
C SER A 421 -35.75 10.06 7.64
N THR A 422 -36.02 10.55 6.42
CA THR A 422 -35.89 11.98 6.08
C THR A 422 -37.07 12.82 6.55
N MET A 423 -38.16 12.17 6.99
CA MET A 423 -39.42 12.83 7.41
C MET A 423 -39.54 12.99 8.93
N ARG A 424 -38.47 12.70 9.70
CA ARG A 424 -38.50 12.74 11.16
C ARG A 424 -38.60 14.17 11.69
N ILE A 425 -39.50 14.40 12.64
CA ILE A 425 -39.67 15.72 13.28
C ILE A 425 -39.64 15.68 14.81
N GLY A 426 -39.73 14.50 15.43
CA GLY A 426 -39.81 14.38 16.88
C GLY A 426 -39.76 12.95 17.36
N VAL A 427 -39.64 12.80 18.68
CA VAL A 427 -39.70 11.52 19.39
C VAL A 427 -40.85 11.59 20.37
N LEU A 428 -41.67 10.56 20.41
CA LEU A 428 -42.83 10.49 21.29
C LEU A 428 -42.42 10.18 22.73
N ARG A 429 -42.95 10.92 23.73
CA ARG A 429 -42.75 10.61 25.15
C ARG A 429 -43.27 9.21 25.47
N GLY A 430 -42.49 8.40 26.17
CA GLY A 430 -42.80 7.00 26.51
C GLY A 430 -42.68 6.01 25.35
N GLY A 431 -42.40 6.48 24.12
CA GLY A 431 -42.65 5.73 22.90
C GLY A 431 -41.52 4.82 22.41
N CYS A 432 -40.30 4.88 22.97
CA CYS A 432 -39.17 4.06 22.50
C CYS A 432 -37.90 4.07 23.36
N GLU A 433 -36.92 3.27 22.93
CA GLU A 433 -35.50 3.30 23.33
C GLU A 433 -34.89 4.71 23.35
N VAL A 434 -35.43 5.69 22.61
CA VAL A 434 -34.90 7.07 22.57
C VAL A 434 -35.12 7.83 23.90
N GLU A 435 -36.15 7.47 24.66
CA GLU A 435 -36.34 7.98 26.02
C GLU A 435 -35.46 7.26 27.04
N ILE A 436 -35.31 5.94 26.86
CA ILE A 436 -34.35 5.13 27.61
C ILE A 436 -32.93 5.64 27.33
N TRP A 437 -32.63 6.07 26.10
CA TRP A 437 -31.40 6.73 25.64
C TRP A 437 -31.19 8.07 26.32
N LYS A 438 -32.18 8.99 26.32
CA LYS A 438 -32.05 10.29 26.99
C LYS A 438 -31.91 10.13 28.50
N ARG A 439 -32.53 9.12 29.12
CA ARG A 439 -32.29 8.72 30.51
C ARG A 439 -30.91 8.10 30.73
N ALA A 440 -30.48 7.17 29.87
CA ALA A 440 -29.17 6.49 29.96
C ALA A 440 -27.98 7.44 29.70
N GLN A 441 -28.13 8.45 28.84
CA GLN A 441 -27.16 9.54 28.65
C GLN A 441 -27.01 10.40 29.90
N TYR A 442 -28.12 10.63 30.62
CA TYR A 442 -28.12 11.28 31.93
C TYR A 442 -27.51 10.38 33.03
N GLU A 443 -27.60 9.06 32.87
CA GLU A 443 -27.20 8.06 33.87
C GLU A 443 -25.86 7.35 33.60
N ASN A 444 -25.14 7.72 32.54
CA ASN A 444 -23.76 7.30 32.25
C ASN A 444 -23.53 5.77 32.24
N LYS A 445 -24.49 4.98 31.73
CA LYS A 445 -24.36 3.52 31.60
C LYS A 445 -24.63 3.01 30.18
N ASP A 446 -23.67 2.21 29.71
CA ASP A 446 -23.78 1.10 28.75
C ASP A 446 -24.58 1.33 27.46
N MET A 447 -24.06 2.17 26.55
CA MET A 447 -24.44 2.08 25.14
C MET A 447 -23.23 2.08 24.21
N THR A 448 -23.04 0.97 23.52
CA THR A 448 -22.01 0.81 22.50
C THR A 448 -22.53 1.41 21.19
N TYR A 449 -22.16 2.66 20.89
CA TYR A 449 -22.41 3.24 19.57
C TYR A 449 -21.61 2.44 18.52
N VAL A 450 -22.23 2.12 17.37
CA VAL A 450 -21.44 1.68 16.22
C VAL A 450 -20.78 2.92 15.64
N THR A 451 -19.53 3.16 16.00
CA THR A 451 -18.69 4.19 15.42
C THR A 451 -17.83 3.62 14.31
N ASP A 452 -17.51 4.42 13.30
CA ASP A 452 -16.48 4.10 12.32
C ASP A 452 -15.08 4.12 12.97
N SER A 453 -14.07 3.79 12.16
CA SER A 453 -12.66 3.80 12.59
C SER A 453 -12.14 5.19 13.03
N SER A 454 -12.87 6.26 12.72
CA SER A 454 -12.58 7.65 13.10
C SER A 454 -13.44 8.13 14.29
N GLY A 455 -14.24 7.24 14.90
CA GLY A 455 -15.11 7.58 16.01
C GLY A 455 -16.40 8.30 15.60
N GLN A 456 -16.71 8.40 14.30
CA GLN A 456 -17.98 8.98 13.83
C GLN A 456 -19.09 7.94 13.91
N ARG A 457 -20.29 8.37 14.30
CA ARG A 457 -21.44 7.47 14.49
C ARG A 457 -22.01 6.95 13.16
N ILE A 458 -22.31 5.66 13.11
CA ILE A 458 -22.91 4.94 11.96
C ILE A 458 -24.28 4.36 12.38
N VAL A 459 -25.30 4.45 11.52
CA VAL A 459 -26.66 3.85 11.72
C VAL A 459 -26.96 2.74 10.69
N ARG A 460 -26.57 1.48 10.91
CA ARG A 460 -26.72 0.43 9.87
C ARG A 460 -28.19 0.21 9.50
N ALA A 461 -28.47 -0.23 8.26
CA ALA A 461 -29.83 -0.42 7.77
C ALA A 461 -30.65 -1.44 8.58
N GLY A 462 -30.00 -2.41 9.21
CA GLY A 462 -30.64 -3.37 10.15
C GLY A 462 -30.91 -2.79 11.53
N ASP A 463 -30.21 -1.71 11.89
CA ASP A 463 -30.26 -1.07 13.22
C ASP A 463 -31.08 0.24 13.16
N GLN A 464 -31.88 0.44 12.11
CA GLN A 464 -32.82 1.55 12.04
C GLN A 464 -33.96 1.30 13.00
N LEU A 465 -34.18 2.22 13.95
CA LEU A 465 -35.22 2.13 14.98
C LEU A 465 -36.63 1.85 14.45
N THR A 466 -36.95 2.32 13.23
CA THR A 466 -38.26 2.08 12.61
C THR A 466 -38.46 0.64 12.11
N ARG A 467 -37.41 -0.20 12.14
CA ARG A 467 -37.50 -1.64 11.88
C ARG A 467 -37.68 -2.40 13.16
N VAL A 468 -38.63 -3.32 13.13
CA VAL A 468 -38.74 -4.37 14.14
C VAL A 468 -38.15 -5.65 13.53
N SER A 469 -37.20 -6.28 14.22
CA SER A 469 -36.71 -7.60 13.82
C SER A 469 -37.86 -8.61 13.94
N MET A 470 -38.13 -9.36 12.87
CA MET A 470 -39.06 -10.48 13.00
C MET A 470 -38.49 -11.45 14.06
N PRO A 471 -39.29 -11.88 15.06
CA PRO A 471 -38.84 -12.93 15.95
C PRO A 471 -38.42 -14.13 15.10
N ALA A 472 -37.27 -14.72 15.44
CA ALA A 472 -36.84 -15.97 14.81
C ALA A 472 -38.02 -16.94 14.87
N ALA A 473 -38.40 -17.52 13.73
CA ALA A 473 -39.47 -18.51 13.68
C ALA A 473 -39.15 -19.58 14.74
N SER A 474 -39.97 -19.67 15.79
CA SER A 474 -39.93 -20.81 16.70
C SER A 474 -40.11 -22.06 15.85
N ALA A 475 -39.33 -23.10 16.10
CA ALA A 475 -39.27 -24.33 15.33
C ALA A 475 -40.58 -25.18 15.36
N ASP A 476 -41.72 -24.58 15.69
CA ASP A 476 -43.02 -25.24 15.90
C ASP A 476 -44.11 -24.64 14.98
N ALA A 477 -43.82 -24.53 13.69
CA ALA A 477 -44.85 -24.38 12.66
C ALA A 477 -44.37 -25.04 11.35
N ALA A 478 -44.39 -26.37 11.35
CA ALA A 478 -44.33 -27.22 10.16
C ALA A 478 -45.67 -27.94 9.98
#